data_AF-A0A5P9FLM4-F1
#
_entry.id   AF-A0A5P9FLM4-F1
#
_cell.length_a   1.000
_cell.length_b   1.000
_cell.length_c   1.000
_cell.angle_alpha   90.00
_cell.angle_beta   90.00
_cell.angle_gamma   90.00
#
_symmetry.space_group_name_H-M   'P 1'
#
loop_
_entity.id
_entity.type
_entity.pdbx_description
1 polymer ?
#
loop_
_entity_poly.entity_id
_entity_poly.type
_entity_poly.pdbx_seq_one_letter_code
_entity_poly.pdbx_strand_id
1 'polypeptide(L)'
;MTTTDLVPRAYDAQLTALARRHERAGGVGLQVLNILGSQAENLLERLPDRVKDRLESATTRALEIAMRAASSSRRTVPDQQGWLNTALTTAMGAAGGAGGLPTAMAELPVTTTVLLRAIQGIAAEHGYDASDPEIAKECLLVFGSAGPLEADDGADMAFLSARVTLTGATVHGIIGRVAPRLATVLGQKLAAQTVPILGAAAGAATNYAYTSYYQEMAQVHFGLKRLAEDSGQSREALVTALRAKIAERP
;
A
#
# COMPACT_ATOMS: atom_id res chain seq x y z
N MET A 1 17.55 -26.32 28.84
CA MET A 1 16.95 -25.42 27.82
C MET A 1 17.19 -24.00 28.31
N THR A 2 18.26 -23.39 27.82
CA THR A 2 18.71 -22.06 28.24
C THR A 2 17.94 -20.98 27.47
N THR A 3 17.69 -19.83 28.13
CA THR A 3 16.97 -18.66 27.58
C THR A 3 17.51 -18.19 26.22
N THR A 4 18.77 -18.49 25.92
CA THR A 4 19.46 -18.22 24.65
C THR A 4 18.90 -18.97 23.44
N ASP A 5 18.27 -20.15 23.62
CA ASP A 5 17.68 -20.92 22.50
C ASP A 5 16.23 -20.51 22.18
N LEU A 6 15.55 -19.85 23.13
CA LEU A 6 14.17 -19.40 22.96
C LEU A 6 14.08 -18.14 22.10
N VAL A 7 15.07 -17.26 22.23
CA VAL A 7 15.14 -15.97 21.55
C VAL A 7 15.30 -16.14 20.01
N PRO A 8 16.24 -16.96 19.49
CA PRO A 8 16.34 -17.26 18.05
C PRO A 8 15.10 -17.95 17.46
N ARG A 9 14.46 -18.86 18.21
CA ARG A 9 13.26 -19.58 17.74
C ARG A 9 12.03 -18.68 17.66
N ALA A 10 11.86 -17.74 18.60
CA ALA A 10 10.79 -16.76 18.57
C ALA A 10 10.92 -15.81 17.37
N TYR A 11 12.16 -15.40 17.02
CA TYR A 11 12.43 -14.59 15.85
C TYR A 11 12.11 -15.31 14.54
N ASP A 12 12.49 -16.58 14.43
CA ASP A 12 12.22 -17.39 13.24
C ASP A 12 10.70 -17.55 12.98
N ALA A 13 9.93 -17.77 14.05
CA ALA A 13 8.47 -17.88 13.97
C ALA A 13 7.81 -16.56 13.53
N GLN A 14 8.27 -15.42 14.06
CA GLN A 14 7.77 -14.10 13.66
C GLN A 14 8.11 -13.80 12.20
N LEU A 15 9.34 -14.01 11.75
CA LEU A 15 9.72 -13.84 10.34
C LEU A 15 8.93 -14.76 9.41
N THR A 16 8.65 -15.99 9.85
CA THR A 16 7.80 -16.93 9.10
C THR A 16 6.36 -16.44 9.01
N ALA A 17 5.82 -15.83 10.07
CA ALA A 17 4.50 -15.21 10.04
C ALA A 17 4.45 -14.01 9.09
N LEU A 18 5.49 -13.18 9.06
CA LEU A 18 5.61 -12.06 8.13
C LEU A 18 5.73 -12.54 6.67
N ALA A 19 6.49 -13.61 6.41
CA ALA A 19 6.57 -14.22 5.07
C ALA A 19 5.19 -14.67 4.57
N ARG A 20 4.40 -15.34 5.41
CA ARG A 20 3.03 -15.74 5.07
C ARG A 20 2.09 -14.56 4.81
N ARG A 21 2.27 -13.44 5.50
CA ARG A 21 1.50 -12.22 5.24
C ARG A 21 1.85 -11.61 3.89
N HIS A 22 3.14 -11.58 3.54
CA HIS A 22 3.60 -11.14 2.23
C HIS A 22 2.99 -11.99 1.10
N GLU A 23 2.98 -13.32 1.25
CA GLU A 23 2.32 -14.22 0.28
C GLU A 23 0.83 -13.91 0.12
N ARG A 24 0.11 -13.66 1.23
CA ARG A 24 -1.32 -13.29 1.15
C ARG A 24 -1.54 -11.98 0.42
N ALA A 25 -0.61 -11.03 0.54
CA ALA A 25 -0.68 -9.78 -0.20
C ALA A 25 -0.68 -10.05 -1.72
N GLY A 26 0.19 -10.93 -2.21
CA GLY A 26 0.22 -11.35 -3.63
C GLY A 26 -0.95 -12.25 -4.05
N GLY A 27 -1.40 -13.14 -3.16
CA GLY A 27 -2.45 -14.15 -3.46
C GLY A 27 -3.84 -13.57 -3.71
N VAL A 28 -4.21 -12.46 -3.05
CA VAL A 28 -5.53 -11.81 -3.21
C VAL A 28 -5.61 -11.03 -4.53
N GLY A 29 -4.48 -10.57 -5.08
CA GLY A 29 -4.42 -9.84 -6.35
C GLY A 29 -4.51 -10.71 -7.60
N LEU A 30 -3.95 -11.94 -7.56
CA LEU A 30 -3.83 -12.84 -8.72
C LEU A 30 -5.17 -13.18 -9.40
N GLN A 31 -6.26 -13.32 -8.63
CA GLN A 31 -7.59 -13.62 -9.18
C GLN A 31 -8.21 -12.46 -9.96
N VAL A 32 -7.85 -11.22 -9.61
CA VAL A 32 -8.28 -10.00 -10.32
C VAL A 32 -7.30 -9.67 -11.47
N LEU A 33 -6.01 -10.00 -11.32
CA LEU A 33 -4.93 -9.74 -12.27
C LEU A 33 -5.08 -10.49 -13.60
N ASN A 34 -5.49 -11.76 -13.54
CA ASN A 34 -5.53 -12.65 -14.70
C ASN A 34 -6.44 -12.15 -15.83
N ILE A 35 -7.26 -11.12 -15.59
CA ILE A 35 -8.15 -10.50 -16.58
C ILE A 35 -7.70 -9.07 -16.94
N LEU A 36 -6.93 -8.38 -16.09
CA LEU A 36 -6.77 -6.91 -16.14
C LEU A 36 -5.35 -6.38 -16.35
N GLY A 37 -4.31 -7.11 -15.92
CA GLY A 37 -2.94 -6.56 -15.82
C GLY A 37 -2.33 -6.17 -17.16
N SER A 38 -2.24 -7.11 -18.11
CA SER A 38 -1.52 -6.89 -19.38
C SER A 38 -2.22 -5.91 -20.34
N GLN A 39 -3.55 -5.74 -20.24
CA GLN A 39 -4.29 -4.80 -21.07
C GLN A 39 -4.22 -3.36 -20.54
N ALA A 40 -4.20 -3.18 -19.22
CA ALA A 40 -4.13 -1.87 -18.59
C ALA A 40 -2.77 -1.18 -18.82
N GLU A 41 -1.68 -1.94 -18.75
CA GLU A 41 -0.32 -1.44 -18.94
C GLU A 41 -0.09 -0.91 -20.36
N ASN A 42 -0.52 -1.67 -21.38
CA ASN A 42 -0.42 -1.26 -22.78
C ASN A 42 -1.28 -0.01 -23.10
N LEU A 43 -2.39 0.19 -22.38
CA LEU A 43 -3.23 1.39 -22.52
C LEU A 43 -2.58 2.61 -21.87
N LEU A 44 -1.95 2.46 -20.71
CA LEU A 44 -1.25 3.54 -20.01
C LEU A 44 -0.04 4.05 -20.83
N GLU A 45 0.75 3.14 -21.39
CA GLU A 45 1.92 3.50 -22.19
C GLU A 45 1.56 4.38 -23.40
N ARG A 46 0.39 4.15 -23.99
CA ARG A 46 -0.15 4.89 -25.15
C ARG A 46 -0.76 6.25 -24.81
N LEU A 47 -0.84 6.63 -23.53
CA LEU A 47 -1.34 7.95 -23.16
C LEU A 47 -0.35 9.05 -23.60
N PRO A 48 -0.85 10.20 -24.09
CA PRO A 48 -0.01 11.37 -24.35
C PRO A 48 0.70 11.86 -23.07
N ASP A 49 1.92 12.39 -23.20
CA ASP A 49 2.73 12.84 -22.04
C ASP A 49 2.00 13.85 -21.16
N ARG A 50 1.23 14.76 -21.77
CA ARG A 50 0.41 15.75 -21.03
C ARG A 50 -0.62 15.11 -20.09
N VAL A 51 -1.10 13.90 -20.40
CA VAL A 51 -2.03 13.15 -19.55
C VAL A 51 -1.27 12.48 -18.41
N LYS A 52 -0.10 11.92 -18.69
CA LYS A 52 0.80 11.33 -17.67
C LYS A 52 1.24 12.39 -16.65
N ASP A 53 1.67 13.57 -17.10
CA ASP A 53 2.08 14.69 -16.22
C ASP A 53 0.92 15.19 -15.33
N ARG A 54 -0.29 15.25 -15.88
CA ARG A 54 -1.50 15.62 -15.12
C ARG A 54 -1.87 14.56 -14.09
N LEU A 55 -1.72 13.29 -14.43
CA LEU A 55 -1.97 12.19 -13.50
C LEU A 55 -0.96 12.20 -12.36
N GLU A 56 0.32 12.45 -12.65
CA GLU A 56 1.37 12.57 -11.63
C GLU A 56 1.13 13.74 -10.67
N SER A 57 0.82 14.93 -11.21
CA SER A 57 0.52 16.11 -10.38
C SER A 57 -0.76 15.94 -9.56
N ALA A 58 -1.82 15.35 -10.12
CA ALA A 58 -3.05 15.02 -9.39
C ALA A 58 -2.79 13.99 -8.27
N THR A 59 -1.96 12.97 -8.55
CA THR A 59 -1.58 11.94 -7.57
C THR A 59 -0.78 12.54 -6.42
N THR A 60 0.19 13.40 -6.73
CA THR A 60 0.97 14.14 -5.73
C THR A 60 0.04 14.93 -4.81
N ARG A 61 -0.91 15.67 -5.40
CA ARG A 61 -1.86 16.49 -4.63
C ARG A 61 -2.80 15.64 -3.79
N ALA A 62 -3.29 14.53 -4.33
CA ALA A 62 -4.13 13.57 -3.61
C ALA A 62 -3.38 13.01 -2.40
N LEU A 63 -2.10 12.66 -2.55
CA LEU A 63 -1.28 12.13 -1.48
C LEU A 63 -1.04 13.16 -0.36
N GLU A 64 -0.79 14.43 -0.70
CA GLU A 64 -0.68 15.52 0.28
C GLU A 64 -1.97 15.72 1.08
N ILE A 65 -3.11 15.76 0.39
CA ILE A 65 -4.43 15.93 1.01
C ILE A 65 -4.74 14.74 1.91
N ALA A 66 -4.54 13.53 1.39
CA ALA A 66 -4.83 12.29 2.08
C ALA A 66 -3.95 12.10 3.33
N MET A 67 -2.67 12.49 3.29
CA MET A 67 -1.81 12.43 4.47
C MET A 67 -2.32 13.31 5.61
N ARG A 68 -2.72 14.54 5.28
CA ARG A 68 -3.29 15.50 6.24
C ARG A 68 -4.65 15.04 6.74
N ALA A 69 -5.48 14.50 5.86
CA ALA A 69 -6.81 13.99 6.20
C ALA A 69 -6.72 12.74 7.08
N ALA A 70 -5.84 11.79 6.77
CA ALA A 70 -5.66 10.55 7.52
C ALA A 70 -5.16 10.83 8.95
N SER A 71 -4.15 11.69 9.11
CA SER A 71 -3.64 12.07 10.43
C SER A 71 -4.65 12.85 11.27
N SER A 72 -5.34 13.84 10.67
CA SER A 72 -6.32 14.66 11.38
C SER A 72 -7.62 13.91 11.73
N SER A 73 -8.08 13.03 10.84
CA SER A 73 -9.31 12.25 11.06
C SER A 73 -9.14 11.20 12.16
N ARG A 74 -7.93 10.69 12.43
CA ARG A 74 -7.69 9.71 13.51
C ARG A 74 -8.00 10.28 14.89
N ARG A 75 -7.82 11.60 15.07
CA ARG A 75 -8.13 12.29 16.34
C ARG A 75 -9.63 12.37 16.63
N THR A 76 -10.48 12.26 15.60
CA THR A 76 -11.91 12.57 15.69
C THR A 76 -12.81 11.41 15.31
N VAL A 77 -12.31 10.47 14.51
CA VAL A 77 -13.03 9.28 14.04
C VAL A 77 -12.29 8.05 14.56
N PRO A 78 -12.94 7.16 15.35
CA PRO A 78 -12.35 5.90 15.79
C PRO A 78 -12.04 4.94 14.62
N ASP A 79 -11.02 4.10 14.76
CA ASP A 79 -10.64 3.04 13.80
C ASP A 79 -11.62 1.84 13.84
N GLN A 80 -12.92 2.09 13.64
CA GLN A 80 -13.96 1.07 13.59
C GLN A 80 -14.36 0.73 12.14
N GLN A 81 -14.82 -0.51 11.89
CA GLN A 81 -15.27 -0.93 10.55
C GLN A 81 -16.33 -0.01 9.90
N GLY A 82 -17.09 0.75 10.69
CA GLY A 82 -18.09 1.70 10.20
C GLY A 82 -17.52 2.83 9.34
N TRP A 83 -16.31 3.35 9.63
CA TRP A 83 -15.72 4.42 8.81
C TRP A 83 -15.25 3.87 7.46
N LEU A 84 -14.69 2.65 7.47
CA LEU A 84 -14.23 1.96 6.26
C LEU A 84 -15.44 1.62 5.38
N ASN A 85 -16.52 1.09 5.96
CA ASN A 85 -17.77 0.83 5.24
C ASN A 85 -18.37 2.12 4.67
N THR A 86 -18.32 3.24 5.39
CA THR A 86 -18.82 4.54 4.91
C THR A 86 -17.96 5.07 3.75
N ALA A 87 -16.63 4.99 3.86
CA ALA A 87 -15.72 5.44 2.82
C ALA A 87 -15.76 4.54 1.58
N LEU A 88 -15.87 3.22 1.78
CA LEU A 88 -16.06 2.22 0.73
C LEU A 88 -17.40 2.44 0.02
N THR A 89 -18.49 2.69 0.77
CA THR A 89 -19.82 3.01 0.20
C THR A 89 -19.81 4.32 -0.57
N THR A 90 -19.09 5.34 -0.09
CA THR A 90 -18.95 6.64 -0.76
C THR A 90 -18.12 6.51 -2.04
N ALA A 91 -17.02 5.74 -2.01
CA ALA A 91 -16.20 5.44 -3.19
C ALA A 91 -16.96 4.59 -4.21
N MET A 92 -17.72 3.59 -3.76
CA MET A 92 -18.56 2.75 -4.62
C MET A 92 -19.77 3.51 -5.19
N GLY A 93 -20.31 4.50 -4.47
CA GLY A 93 -21.36 5.39 -4.97
C GLY A 93 -20.90 6.31 -6.10
N ALA A 94 -19.61 6.69 -6.13
CA ALA A 94 -19.02 7.48 -7.22
C ALA A 94 -18.70 6.65 -8.47
N ALA A 95 -18.33 5.37 -8.30
CA ALA A 95 -18.08 4.44 -9.40
C ALA A 95 -19.35 4.04 -10.19
N GLY A 96 -20.54 4.22 -9.59
CA GLY A 96 -21.81 3.74 -10.15
C GLY A 96 -22.52 4.66 -11.16
N GLY A 97 -22.03 5.89 -11.44
CA GLY A 97 -22.82 6.88 -12.17
C GLY A 97 -22.08 7.63 -13.27
N ALA A 98 -22.12 7.11 -14.51
CA ALA A 98 -22.15 7.83 -15.80
C ALA A 98 -21.19 9.03 -16.09
N GLY A 99 -20.20 9.35 -15.26
CA GLY A 99 -19.46 10.62 -15.35
C GLY A 99 -18.05 10.56 -15.95
N GLY A 100 -17.52 9.38 -16.28
CA GLY A 100 -16.20 9.21 -16.94
C GLY A 100 -14.98 9.67 -16.10
N LEU A 101 -13.87 9.95 -16.79
CA LEU A 101 -12.55 10.37 -16.26
C LEU A 101 -12.60 11.41 -15.11
N PRO A 102 -13.42 12.47 -15.18
CA PRO A 102 -13.52 13.46 -14.08
C PRO A 102 -13.98 12.88 -12.74
N THR A 103 -14.89 11.90 -12.77
CA THR A 103 -15.44 11.25 -11.56
C THR A 103 -14.41 10.30 -10.94
N ALA A 104 -13.69 9.57 -11.79
CA ALA A 104 -12.61 8.69 -11.37
C ALA A 104 -11.44 9.46 -10.73
N MET A 105 -11.11 10.66 -11.22
CA MET A 105 -10.11 11.53 -10.58
C MET A 105 -10.55 12.06 -9.21
N ALA A 106 -11.85 12.22 -8.96
CA ALA A 106 -12.38 12.62 -7.66
C ALA A 106 -12.41 11.46 -6.63
N GLU A 107 -12.45 10.21 -7.10
CA GLU A 107 -12.31 9.01 -6.25
C GLU A 107 -10.89 8.88 -5.67
N LEU A 108 -9.87 9.34 -6.40
CA LEU A 108 -8.46 9.13 -6.04
C LEU A 108 -8.08 9.67 -4.66
N PRO A 109 -8.39 10.93 -4.27
CA PRO A 109 -8.09 11.41 -2.92
C PRO A 109 -8.81 10.62 -1.83
N VAL A 110 -10.04 10.17 -2.09
CA VAL A 110 -10.83 9.40 -1.11
C VAL A 110 -10.20 8.04 -0.88
N THR A 111 -9.98 7.27 -1.95
CA THR A 111 -9.35 5.94 -1.86
C THR A 111 -7.94 6.03 -1.28
N THR A 112 -7.15 7.02 -1.69
CA THR A 112 -5.82 7.27 -1.11
C THR A 112 -5.89 7.55 0.39
N THR A 113 -6.88 8.34 0.84
CA THR A 113 -7.10 8.63 2.27
C THR A 113 -7.49 7.36 3.03
N VAL A 114 -8.36 6.54 2.46
CA VAL A 114 -8.79 5.27 3.08
C VAL A 114 -7.61 4.33 3.29
N LEU A 115 -6.80 4.14 2.24
CA LEU A 115 -5.65 3.24 2.30
C LEU A 115 -4.58 3.75 3.26
N LEU A 116 -4.23 5.04 3.20
CA LEU A 116 -3.29 5.63 4.17
C LEU A 116 -3.79 5.50 5.60
N ARG A 117 -5.09 5.72 5.83
CA ARG A 117 -5.67 5.58 7.16
C ARG A 117 -5.65 4.13 7.65
N ALA A 118 -5.86 3.15 6.77
CA ALA A 118 -5.70 1.73 7.10
C ALA A 118 -4.24 1.39 7.48
N ILE A 119 -3.26 1.88 6.70
CA ILE A 119 -1.82 1.71 7.00
C ILE A 119 -1.47 2.32 8.35
N GLN A 120 -1.92 3.55 8.61
CA GLN A 120 -1.70 4.21 9.90
C GLN A 120 -2.37 3.47 11.06
N GLY A 121 -3.52 2.80 10.81
CA GLY A 121 -4.20 1.96 11.81
C GLY A 121 -3.31 0.79 12.24
N ILE A 122 -2.68 0.14 11.27
CA ILE A 122 -1.75 -0.97 11.51
C ILE A 122 -0.45 -0.48 12.18
N ALA A 123 0.02 0.73 11.85
CA ALA A 123 1.12 1.35 12.59
C ALA A 123 0.77 1.48 14.08
N ALA A 124 -0.45 1.94 14.40
CA ALA A 124 -0.94 2.06 15.77
C ALA A 124 -1.13 0.70 16.47
N GLU A 125 -1.55 -0.35 15.75
CA GLU A 125 -1.59 -1.72 16.29
C GLU A 125 -0.22 -2.22 16.74
N HIS A 126 0.86 -1.77 16.07
CA HIS A 126 2.25 -2.07 16.45
C HIS A 126 2.82 -1.08 17.48
N GLY A 127 1.99 -0.16 18.01
CA GLY A 127 2.38 0.83 19.01
C GLY A 127 3.06 2.08 18.46
N TYR A 128 2.98 2.34 17.14
CA TYR A 128 3.54 3.54 16.53
C TYR A 128 2.50 4.66 16.41
N ASP A 129 2.90 5.87 16.75
CA ASP A 129 2.07 7.05 16.55
C ASP A 129 2.22 7.58 15.12
N ALA A 130 1.17 7.45 14.31
CA ALA A 130 1.14 7.94 12.94
C ALA A 130 1.24 9.48 12.81
N SER A 131 1.11 10.23 13.91
CA SER A 131 1.34 11.67 13.93
C SER A 131 2.83 12.03 14.05
N ASP A 132 3.68 11.09 14.46
CA ASP A 132 5.14 11.23 14.42
C ASP A 132 5.60 11.34 12.94
N PRO A 133 6.32 12.42 12.57
CA PRO A 133 6.87 12.57 11.22
C PRO A 133 7.67 11.37 10.73
N GLU A 134 8.39 10.65 11.60
CA GLU A 134 9.13 9.45 11.22
C GLU A 134 8.18 8.31 10.85
N ILE A 135 7.10 8.12 11.59
CA ILE A 135 6.09 7.08 11.29
C ILE A 135 5.22 7.47 10.09
N ALA A 136 4.93 8.76 9.89
CA ALA A 136 4.26 9.24 8.69
C ALA A 136 5.07 8.92 7.43
N LYS A 137 6.40 9.03 7.49
CA LYS A 137 7.30 8.60 6.43
C LYS A 137 7.24 7.09 6.21
N GLU A 138 7.19 6.29 7.28
CA GLU A 138 7.02 4.83 7.18
C GLU A 138 5.67 4.44 6.54
N CYS A 139 4.58 5.16 6.84
CA CYS A 139 3.28 4.94 6.22
C CYS A 139 3.29 5.29 4.72
N LEU A 140 3.93 6.40 4.35
CA LEU A 140 4.16 6.79 2.95
C LEU A 140 4.97 5.76 2.20
N LEU A 141 5.97 5.22 2.88
CA LEU A 141 6.77 4.15 2.37
C LEU A 141 5.86 2.95 2.06
N VAL A 142 5.13 2.41 3.04
CA VAL A 142 4.22 1.27 2.79
C VAL A 142 3.28 1.53 1.62
N PHE A 143 2.77 2.75 1.51
CA PHE A 143 1.88 3.13 0.41
C PHE A 143 2.56 3.11 -0.97
N GLY A 144 3.89 3.27 -1.01
CA GLY A 144 4.70 3.17 -2.21
C GLY A 144 5.11 1.74 -2.59
N SER A 145 4.69 0.69 -1.86
CA SER A 145 4.83 -0.69 -2.35
C SER A 145 3.96 -0.89 -3.60
N ALA A 146 4.39 -1.74 -4.54
CA ALA A 146 3.72 -1.91 -5.82
C ALA A 146 2.30 -2.43 -5.54
N GLY A 147 1.26 -1.65 -5.83
CA GLY A 147 -0.11 -2.11 -5.59
C GLY A 147 -0.36 -3.49 -6.23
N PRO A 148 -1.45 -4.19 -5.87
CA PRO A 148 -1.63 -5.59 -6.25
C PRO A 148 -1.58 -5.86 -7.76
N LEU A 149 -1.81 -4.85 -8.61
CA LEU A 149 -1.72 -4.90 -10.08
C LEU A 149 -0.29 -4.94 -10.65
N GLU A 150 0.70 -4.47 -9.90
CA GLU A 150 2.12 -4.40 -10.28
C GLU A 150 2.98 -5.37 -9.45
N ALA A 151 2.40 -6.48 -8.97
CA ALA A 151 3.08 -7.43 -8.08
C ALA A 151 4.33 -8.04 -8.73
N ASP A 152 5.45 -7.34 -8.60
CA ASP A 152 6.81 -7.78 -8.83
C ASP A 152 7.47 -7.89 -7.45
N ASP A 153 7.70 -9.13 -7.01
CA ASP A 153 8.32 -9.47 -5.73
C ASP A 153 9.65 -8.71 -5.50
N GLY A 154 10.38 -8.40 -6.57
CA GLY A 154 11.62 -7.62 -6.47
C GLY A 154 11.39 -6.18 -6.01
N ALA A 155 10.31 -5.56 -6.48
CA ALA A 155 10.01 -4.17 -6.24
C ALA A 155 9.41 -3.93 -4.85
N ASP A 156 8.61 -4.87 -4.34
CA ASP A 156 8.07 -4.86 -2.97
C ASP A 156 9.17 -5.06 -1.92
N MET A 157 10.14 -5.92 -2.22
CA MET A 157 11.26 -6.17 -1.32
C MET A 157 12.32 -5.06 -1.36
N ALA A 158 12.51 -4.36 -2.48
CA ALA A 158 13.36 -3.16 -2.55
C ALA A 158 12.79 -2.03 -1.69
N PHE A 159 11.46 -1.95 -1.66
CA PHE A 159 10.73 -1.00 -0.84
C PHE A 159 10.95 -1.22 0.68
N LEU A 160 10.91 -2.47 1.18
CA LEU A 160 11.17 -2.77 2.59
C LEU A 160 12.59 -2.38 3.06
N SER A 161 13.54 -2.31 2.13
CA SER A 161 14.93 -1.85 2.35
C SER A 161 15.16 -0.34 2.17
N ALA A 162 14.16 0.43 1.72
CA ALA A 162 14.33 1.81 1.25
C ALA A 162 14.76 2.83 2.32
N ARG A 163 14.75 2.48 3.62
CA ARG A 163 15.18 3.38 4.71
C ARG A 163 16.58 3.94 4.49
N VAL A 164 17.49 3.16 3.93
CA VAL A 164 18.91 3.55 3.78
C VAL A 164 19.04 4.81 2.92
N THR A 165 18.21 4.94 1.88
CA THR A 165 18.25 6.07 0.94
C THR A 165 17.42 7.28 1.41
N LEU A 166 16.63 7.14 2.48
CA LEU A 166 15.61 8.11 2.90
C LEU A 166 15.82 8.67 4.31
N THR A 167 16.90 8.29 4.98
CA THR A 167 17.32 8.91 6.23
C THR A 167 17.51 10.42 6.00
N GLY A 168 16.76 11.26 6.73
CA GLY A 168 16.76 12.72 6.55
C GLY A 168 15.82 13.27 5.48
N ALA A 169 15.07 12.43 4.75
CA ALA A 169 14.04 12.91 3.84
C ALA A 169 12.87 13.52 4.62
N THR A 170 12.30 14.61 4.09
CA THR A 170 11.04 15.18 4.58
C THR A 170 9.85 14.38 4.05
N VAL A 171 8.69 14.47 4.71
CA VAL A 171 7.42 13.88 4.23
C VAL A 171 7.14 14.30 2.78
N HIS A 172 7.34 15.58 2.45
CA HIS A 172 7.17 16.09 1.10
C HIS A 172 8.18 15.50 0.10
N GLY A 173 9.44 15.31 0.52
CA GLY A 173 10.45 14.64 -0.29
C GLY A 173 10.18 13.14 -0.52
N ILE A 174 9.48 12.46 0.39
CA ILE A 174 9.02 11.09 0.15
C ILE A 174 7.81 11.06 -0.78
N ILE A 175 6.87 12.00 -0.63
CA ILE A 175 5.73 12.16 -1.56
C ILE A 175 6.24 12.29 -3.00
N GLY A 176 7.25 13.13 -3.25
CA GLY A 176 7.83 13.30 -4.60
C GLY A 176 8.50 12.05 -5.18
N ARG A 177 8.86 11.06 -4.35
CA ARG A 177 9.41 9.77 -4.81
C ARG A 177 8.34 8.69 -4.97
N VAL A 178 7.28 8.73 -4.16
CA VAL A 178 6.18 7.76 -4.20
C VAL A 178 5.15 8.12 -5.27
N ALA A 179 4.88 9.41 -5.48
CA ALA A 179 3.83 9.88 -6.37
C ALA A 179 3.98 9.44 -7.83
N PRO A 180 5.18 9.45 -8.46
CA PRO A 180 5.33 8.99 -9.85
C PRO A 180 4.95 7.52 -10.02
N ARG A 181 5.39 6.67 -9.09
CA ARG A 181 5.07 5.23 -9.11
C ARG A 181 3.58 4.99 -8.87
N LEU A 182 3.00 5.71 -7.92
CA LEU A 182 1.57 5.63 -7.64
C LEU A 182 0.73 6.11 -8.84
N ALA A 183 1.20 7.11 -9.57
CA ALA A 183 0.52 7.60 -10.77
C ALA A 183 0.45 6.50 -11.85
N THR A 184 1.49 5.67 -11.98
CA THR A 184 1.47 4.49 -12.86
C THR A 184 0.38 3.50 -12.44
N VAL A 185 0.38 3.06 -11.17
CA VAL A 185 -0.61 2.12 -10.63
C VAL A 185 -2.05 2.65 -10.77
N LEU A 186 -2.26 3.93 -10.45
CA LEU A 186 -3.58 4.56 -10.55
C LEU A 186 -3.99 4.71 -12.02
N GLY A 187 -3.06 5.03 -12.91
CA GLY A 187 -3.34 5.10 -14.33
C GLY A 187 -3.70 3.73 -14.92
N GLN A 188 -3.07 2.65 -14.47
CA GLN A 188 -3.46 1.29 -14.81
C GLN A 188 -4.88 0.97 -14.28
N LYS A 189 -5.21 1.35 -13.03
CA LYS A 189 -6.58 1.21 -12.48
C LYS A 189 -7.60 1.96 -13.34
N LEU A 190 -7.30 3.21 -13.71
CA LEU A 190 -8.15 4.03 -14.57
C LEU A 190 -8.32 3.40 -15.96
N ALA A 191 -7.23 2.91 -16.57
CA ALA A 191 -7.26 2.22 -17.85
C ALA A 191 -8.12 0.94 -17.78
N ALA A 192 -7.95 0.13 -16.74
CA ALA A 192 -8.76 -1.06 -16.50
C ALA A 192 -10.25 -0.71 -16.35
N GLN A 193 -10.58 0.37 -15.64
CA GLN A 193 -11.95 0.86 -15.49
C GLN A 193 -12.59 1.36 -16.81
N THR A 194 -11.81 1.62 -17.86
CA THR A 194 -12.37 1.94 -19.19
C THR A 194 -12.87 0.71 -19.95
N VAL A 195 -12.49 -0.51 -19.52
CA VAL A 195 -12.98 -1.75 -20.11
C VAL A 195 -14.41 -1.99 -19.63
N PRO A 196 -15.43 -2.01 -20.53
CA PRO A 196 -16.86 -2.08 -20.17
C PRO A 196 -17.30 -3.32 -19.39
N ILE A 197 -16.39 -4.28 -19.22
CA ILE A 197 -16.62 -5.59 -18.59
C ILE A 197 -16.61 -5.48 -17.05
N LEU A 198 -16.09 -4.38 -16.48
CA LEU A 198 -16.05 -4.19 -15.03
C LEU A 198 -17.38 -3.64 -14.48
N GLY A 199 -18.30 -4.55 -14.12
CA GLY A 199 -19.50 -4.21 -13.34
C GLY A 199 -19.17 -3.79 -11.89
N ALA A 200 -20.16 -3.27 -11.16
CA ALA A 200 -20.00 -2.83 -9.77
C ALA A 200 -19.39 -3.89 -8.83
N ALA A 201 -19.67 -5.17 -9.05
CA ALA A 201 -19.08 -6.27 -8.31
C ALA A 201 -17.57 -6.43 -8.56
N ALA A 202 -17.12 -6.22 -9.81
CA ALA A 202 -15.70 -6.27 -10.15
C ALA A 202 -14.94 -5.07 -9.56
N GLY A 203 -15.54 -3.87 -9.60
CA GLY A 203 -14.98 -2.69 -8.93
C GLY A 203 -14.87 -2.84 -7.41
N ALA A 204 -15.86 -3.48 -6.77
CA ALA A 204 -15.83 -3.84 -5.35
C ALA A 204 -14.66 -4.78 -5.04
N ALA A 205 -14.48 -5.83 -5.85
CA ALA A 205 -13.40 -6.80 -5.72
C ALA A 205 -12.02 -6.14 -5.88
N THR A 206 -11.86 -5.22 -6.85
CA THR A 206 -10.63 -4.43 -7.01
C THR A 206 -10.32 -3.59 -5.76
N ASN A 207 -11.29 -2.84 -5.24
CA ASN A 207 -11.06 -2.03 -4.04
C ASN A 207 -10.75 -2.88 -2.81
N TYR A 208 -11.38 -4.05 -2.68
CA TYR A 208 -11.05 -5.02 -1.64
C TYR A 208 -9.61 -5.55 -1.79
N ALA A 209 -9.20 -5.94 -3.00
CA ALA A 209 -7.85 -6.44 -3.27
C ALA A 209 -6.77 -5.40 -2.94
N TYR A 210 -6.96 -4.14 -3.34
CA TYR A 210 -6.06 -3.03 -2.97
C TYR A 210 -6.00 -2.81 -1.46
N THR A 211 -7.14 -2.79 -0.78
CA THR A 211 -7.20 -2.60 0.68
C THR A 211 -6.49 -3.74 1.41
N SER A 212 -6.78 -4.99 1.04
CA SER A 212 -6.16 -6.17 1.63
C SER A 212 -4.66 -6.21 1.39
N TYR A 213 -4.20 -5.87 0.18
CA TYR A 213 -2.78 -5.81 -0.16
C TYR A 213 -2.03 -4.80 0.73
N TYR A 214 -2.50 -3.55 0.79
CA TYR A 214 -1.83 -2.51 1.59
C TYR A 214 -1.89 -2.80 3.09
N GLN A 215 -2.94 -3.46 3.56
CA GLN A 215 -3.02 -3.93 4.95
C GLN A 215 -1.96 -5.00 5.24
N GLU A 216 -1.84 -6.04 4.40
CA GLU A 216 -0.83 -7.08 4.63
C GLU A 216 0.60 -6.52 4.49
N MET A 217 0.85 -5.62 3.54
CA MET A 217 2.15 -4.95 3.42
C MET A 217 2.47 -4.06 4.62
N ALA A 218 1.49 -3.34 5.17
CA ALA A 218 1.67 -2.59 6.42
C ALA A 218 2.03 -3.52 7.59
N GLN A 219 1.36 -4.67 7.70
CA GLN A 219 1.65 -5.67 8.74
C GLN A 219 3.08 -6.20 8.59
N VAL A 220 3.54 -6.49 7.37
CA VAL A 220 4.92 -6.89 7.11
C VAL A 220 5.91 -5.79 7.49
N HIS A 221 5.66 -4.56 7.05
CA HIS A 221 6.57 -3.43 7.24
C HIS A 221 6.72 -2.99 8.70
N PHE A 222 5.61 -2.84 9.42
CA PHE A 222 5.61 -2.46 10.83
C PHE A 222 5.98 -3.63 11.73
N GLY A 223 5.65 -4.87 11.34
CA GLY A 223 6.14 -6.08 11.99
C GLY A 223 7.66 -6.19 11.91
N LEU A 224 8.27 -5.95 10.74
CA LEU A 224 9.73 -5.89 10.59
C LEU A 224 10.36 -4.74 11.39
N LYS A 225 9.70 -3.57 11.42
CA LYS A 225 10.17 -2.43 12.23
C LYS A 225 10.23 -2.80 13.70
N ARG A 226 9.15 -3.40 14.20
CA ARG A 226 9.03 -3.82 15.59
C ARG A 226 10.02 -4.92 15.94
N LEU A 227 10.14 -5.90 15.06
CA LEU A 227 11.11 -6.99 15.21
C LEU A 227 12.55 -6.47 15.24
N ALA A 228 12.90 -5.46 14.42
CA ALA A 228 14.22 -4.83 14.46
C ALA A 228 14.49 -4.16 15.82
N GLU A 229 13.51 -3.45 16.35
CA GLU A 229 13.59 -2.77 17.65
C GLU A 229 13.70 -3.77 18.81
N ASP A 230 12.87 -4.81 18.81
CA ASP A 230 12.83 -5.81 19.89
C ASP A 230 14.04 -6.76 19.85
N SER A 231 14.56 -7.09 18.66
CA SER A 231 15.70 -8.01 18.50
C SER A 231 17.07 -7.34 18.49
N GLY A 232 17.12 -6.02 18.28
CA GLY A 232 18.35 -5.27 18.05
C GLY A 232 19.04 -5.56 16.70
N GLN A 233 18.43 -6.37 15.83
CA GLN A 233 18.97 -6.65 14.49
C GLN A 233 18.75 -5.47 13.54
N SER A 234 19.65 -5.32 12.57
CA SER A 234 19.41 -4.35 11.50
C SER A 234 18.20 -4.78 10.68
N ARG A 235 17.42 -3.79 10.25
CA ARG A 235 16.27 -4.03 9.37
C ARG A 235 16.69 -4.70 8.06
N GLU A 236 17.88 -4.40 7.55
CA GLU A 236 18.44 -5.03 6.35
C GLU A 236 18.66 -6.54 6.53
N ALA A 237 19.20 -6.95 7.68
CA ALA A 237 19.37 -8.36 8.00
C ALA A 237 18.02 -9.08 8.08
N LEU A 238 17.02 -8.46 8.71
CA LEU A 238 15.67 -9.02 8.81
C LEU A 238 14.96 -9.09 7.46
N VAL A 239 15.13 -8.08 6.59
CA VAL A 239 14.60 -8.11 5.22
C VAL A 239 15.27 -9.22 4.40
N THR A 240 16.58 -9.42 4.56
CA THR A 240 17.31 -10.49 3.88
C THR A 240 16.83 -11.86 4.35
N ALA A 241 16.65 -12.04 5.67
CA ALA A 241 16.10 -13.27 6.24
C ALA A 241 14.64 -13.51 5.79
N LEU A 242 13.83 -12.45 5.68
CA LEU A 242 12.48 -12.52 5.13
C LEU A 242 12.50 -12.97 3.67
N ARG A 243 13.39 -12.43 2.82
CA ARG A 243 13.56 -12.86 1.42
C ARG A 243 13.88 -14.35 1.32
N ALA A 244 14.83 -14.83 2.13
CA ALA A 244 15.17 -16.25 2.16
C ALA A 244 13.95 -17.12 2.50
N LYS A 245 13.16 -16.71 3.51
CA LYS A 245 11.94 -17.43 3.89
C LYS A 245 10.83 -17.41 2.85
N ILE A 246 10.72 -16.34 2.06
CA ILE A 246 9.78 -16.28 0.94
C ILE A 246 10.26 -17.22 -0.18
N ALA A 247 11.56 -17.24 -0.48
CA ALA A 247 12.13 -18.08 -1.54
C ALA A 247 12.19 -19.58 -1.22
N GLU A 248 12.27 -19.96 0.07
CA GLU A 248 12.32 -21.36 0.53
C GLU A 248 10.97 -22.09 0.47
N ARG A 249 9.87 -21.38 0.18
CA ARG A 249 8.52 -21.94 0.23
C ARG A 249 8.03 -22.27 -1.20
N PRO A 250 7.44 -23.46 -1.39
CA PRO A 250 7.07 -23.99 -2.70
C PRO A 250 5.87 -23.29 -3.34
#